data_AF-A0A3G6RXJ6-F1
#
_entry.id   AF-A0A3G6RXJ6-F1
#
_cell.length_a   1.000
_cell.length_b   1.000
_cell.length_c   1.000
_cell.angle_alpha   90.00
_cell.angle_beta   90.00
_cell.angle_gamma   90.00
#
_symmetry.space_group_name_H-M   'P 1'
#
loop_
_entity.id
_entity.type
_entity.pdbx_description
1 polymer ?
#
loop_
_entity_poly.entity_id
_entity_poly.type
_entity_poly.pdbx_seq_one_letter_code
_entity_poly.pdbx_strand_id
1 'polypeptide(L)'
;MKNLIKLGFAALLSMNFMTATAQNNNTENENSLLWEVSGNGLSKPSYIAGTFHILCSKDFEIKPKTWNALNQAENFVMEINYTDQNEIVAMQKMMAADKKISEQLTPEEAKELDKILADYGTNLKNIDHQTPQALYALIATKAIPCPPNEVKMYEIELLKTALKNKKSVNGLEKVDDQIYSIGQSYNLKEVISQLKLSKEYTIASQKMT
;
A
#
# COMPACT_ATOMS: atom_id res chain seq x y z
N MET A 1 -64.21 26.66 -4.27
CA MET A 1 -63.74 25.78 -3.16
C MET A 1 -63.18 24.43 -3.62
N LYS A 2 -63.76 23.73 -4.61
CA LYS A 2 -63.27 22.40 -5.06
C LYS A 2 -61.85 22.38 -5.66
N ASN A 3 -61.40 23.47 -6.30
CA ASN A 3 -60.06 23.56 -6.88
C ASN A 3 -58.97 23.98 -5.87
N LEU A 4 -59.34 24.65 -4.78
CA LEU A 4 -58.41 25.05 -3.72
C LEU A 4 -57.97 23.86 -2.86
N ILE A 5 -58.86 22.88 -2.66
CA ILE A 5 -58.56 21.64 -1.92
C ILE A 5 -57.62 20.72 -2.72
N LYS A 6 -57.74 20.70 -4.06
CA LYS A 6 -56.84 19.92 -4.94
C LYS A 6 -55.42 20.47 -5.01
N LEU A 7 -55.27 21.80 -4.98
CA LEU A 7 -53.96 22.47 -4.92
C LEU A 7 -53.27 22.28 -3.55
N GLY A 8 -54.03 22.19 -2.46
CA GLY A 8 -53.49 21.87 -1.13
C GLY A 8 -52.89 20.46 -1.03
N PHE A 9 -53.51 19.47 -1.68
CA PHE A 9 -52.99 18.09 -1.70
C PHE A 9 -51.75 17.91 -2.59
N ALA A 10 -51.63 18.69 -3.68
CA ALA A 10 -50.44 18.65 -4.54
C ALA A 10 -49.20 19.28 -3.85
N ALA A 11 -49.40 20.33 -3.04
CA ALA A 11 -48.32 20.97 -2.30
C ALA A 11 -47.76 20.11 -1.14
N LEU A 12 -48.58 19.23 -0.56
CA LEU A 12 -48.18 18.31 0.51
C LEU A 12 -47.39 17.10 0.01
N LEU A 13 -47.51 16.73 -1.28
CA LEU A 13 -46.76 15.61 -1.86
C LEU A 13 -45.34 16.01 -2.33
N SER A 14 -45.10 17.31 -2.55
CA SER A 14 -43.82 17.86 -3.02
C SER A 14 -42.80 18.18 -1.92
N MET A 15 -43.10 17.92 -0.65
CA MET A 15 -42.21 18.21 0.49
C MET A 15 -41.45 16.98 1.02
N ASN A 16 -41.28 15.93 0.21
CA ASN A 16 -40.31 14.87 0.52
C ASN A 16 -38.96 15.25 -0.08
N PHE A 17 -38.32 16.28 0.47
CA PHE A 17 -36.88 16.45 0.30
C PHE A 17 -36.21 15.33 1.10
N MET A 18 -35.93 14.20 0.44
CA MET A 18 -34.93 13.27 0.95
C MET A 18 -33.62 14.04 0.97
N THR A 19 -33.29 14.63 2.12
CA THR A 19 -31.94 15.09 2.38
C THR A 19 -31.08 13.84 2.49
N ALA A 20 -30.57 13.35 1.36
CA ALA A 20 -29.50 12.39 1.35
C ALA A 20 -28.27 13.10 1.93
N THR A 21 -28.09 12.99 3.25
CA THR A 21 -26.86 13.40 3.92
C THR A 21 -25.80 12.35 3.60
N ALA A 22 -25.23 12.44 2.40
CA ALA A 22 -24.13 11.56 1.99
C ALA A 22 -22.83 11.88 2.76
N GLN A 23 -22.72 13.07 3.34
CA GLN A 23 -21.56 13.46 4.15
C GLN A 23 -22.01 13.78 5.57
N ASN A 24 -21.77 12.81 6.45
CA ASN A 24 -21.81 13.03 7.88
C ASN A 24 -20.58 13.90 8.23
N ASN A 25 -20.79 15.15 8.65
CA ASN A 25 -19.73 16.09 9.04
C ASN A 25 -19.09 15.73 10.40
N ASN A 26 -19.17 14.46 10.83
CA ASN A 26 -18.47 13.97 12.00
C ASN A 26 -16.97 13.88 11.67
N THR A 27 -16.23 14.90 12.08
CA THR A 27 -14.77 14.98 12.04
C THR A 27 -14.08 14.01 13.02
N GLU A 28 -14.82 13.22 13.79
CA GLU A 28 -14.27 12.17 14.66
C GLU A 28 -13.59 11.02 13.89
N ASN A 29 -13.84 10.90 12.57
CA ASN A 29 -13.34 9.82 11.72
C ASN A 29 -12.05 10.15 10.94
N GLU A 30 -11.38 11.27 11.24
CA GLU A 30 -10.20 11.73 10.46
C GLU A 30 -9.01 10.76 10.49
N ASN A 31 -8.95 9.83 11.46
CA ASN A 31 -7.82 8.92 11.65
C ASN A 31 -8.19 7.42 11.60
N SER A 32 -9.04 7.00 10.65
CA SER A 32 -9.35 5.58 10.45
C SER A 32 -8.55 4.94 9.31
N LEU A 33 -7.99 3.76 9.57
CA LEU A 33 -7.44 2.88 8.54
C LEU A 33 -8.47 1.88 8.00
N LEU A 34 -9.69 1.82 8.53
CA LEU A 34 -10.73 0.91 8.06
C LEU A 34 -11.99 1.69 7.69
N TRP A 35 -12.45 1.47 6.45
CA TRP A 35 -13.61 2.12 5.87
C TRP A 35 -14.60 1.09 5.37
N GLU A 36 -15.87 1.27 5.69
CA GLU A 36 -16.97 0.47 5.13
C GLU A 36 -17.53 1.17 3.89
N VAL A 37 -17.73 0.39 2.82
CA VAL A 37 -18.36 0.81 1.58
C VAL A 37 -19.69 0.08 1.46
N SER A 38 -20.80 0.82 1.47
CA SER A 38 -22.16 0.28 1.36
C SER A 38 -23.02 1.15 0.44
N GLY A 39 -24.19 0.63 0.03
CA GLY A 39 -25.08 1.31 -0.92
C GLY A 39 -24.81 0.97 -2.38
N ASN A 40 -25.29 1.81 -3.32
CA ASN A 40 -25.16 1.62 -4.78
C ASN A 40 -25.52 0.20 -5.29
N GLY A 41 -26.55 -0.42 -4.70
CA GLY A 41 -27.01 -1.77 -5.07
C GLY A 41 -26.19 -2.92 -4.45
N LEU A 42 -25.23 -2.66 -3.58
CA LEU A 42 -24.52 -3.70 -2.83
C LEU A 42 -25.46 -4.38 -1.83
N SER A 43 -25.57 -5.71 -1.93
CA SER A 43 -26.35 -6.54 -0.99
C SER A 43 -25.63 -6.81 0.33
N LYS A 44 -24.30 -6.64 0.36
CA LYS A 44 -23.43 -6.73 1.54
C LYS A 44 -22.37 -5.62 1.45
N PRO A 45 -21.93 -5.05 2.59
CA PRO A 45 -20.86 -4.04 2.57
C PRO A 45 -19.53 -4.64 2.10
N SER A 46 -18.67 -3.78 1.56
CA SER A 46 -17.25 -4.04 1.32
C SER A 46 -16.41 -3.21 2.29
N TYR A 47 -15.14 -3.57 2.47
CA TYR A 47 -14.25 -2.88 3.40
C TYR A 47 -12.95 -2.51 2.72
N ILE A 48 -12.48 -1.28 2.95
CA ILE A 48 -11.17 -0.81 2.52
C ILE A 48 -10.33 -0.64 3.79
N ALA A 49 -9.23 -1.39 3.85
CA ALA A 49 -8.28 -1.31 4.95
C ALA A 49 -6.95 -0.74 4.44
N GLY A 50 -6.52 0.41 4.98
CA GLY A 50 -5.17 0.91 4.81
C GLY A 50 -4.18 0.04 5.56
N THR A 51 -3.02 -0.19 4.95
CA THR A 51 -1.94 -1.03 5.48
C THR A 51 -0.64 -0.26 5.60
N PHE A 52 0.27 -0.80 6.40
CA PHE A 52 1.68 -0.49 6.33
C PHE A 52 2.42 -1.73 5.81
N HIS A 53 3.23 -1.55 4.77
CA HIS A 53 4.01 -2.66 4.23
C HIS A 53 4.97 -3.24 5.26
N ILE A 54 5.61 -2.39 6.07
CA ILE A 54 6.61 -2.81 7.05
C ILE A 54 6.50 -1.96 8.32
N LEU A 55 6.41 -2.62 9.47
CA LEU A 55 6.55 -2.01 10.80
C LEU A 55 7.40 -2.90 11.72
N CYS A 56 7.91 -2.30 12.78
CA CYS A 56 8.48 -3.06 13.89
C CYS A 56 7.36 -3.71 14.71
N SER A 57 7.62 -4.90 15.25
CA SER A 57 6.65 -5.66 16.05
C SER A 57 6.06 -4.85 17.23
N LYS A 58 6.85 -3.95 17.82
CA LYS A 58 6.41 -3.06 18.91
C LYS A 58 5.32 -2.05 18.51
N ASP A 59 5.28 -1.67 17.23
CA ASP A 59 4.35 -0.67 16.68
C ASP A 59 3.26 -1.32 15.81
N PHE A 60 3.32 -2.64 15.62
CA PHE A 60 2.44 -3.38 14.74
C PHE A 60 1.15 -3.80 15.46
N GLU A 61 0.01 -3.33 14.98
CA GLU A 61 -1.29 -3.74 15.50
C GLU A 61 -2.40 -3.73 14.43
N ILE A 62 -3.00 -4.90 14.17
CA ILE A 62 -4.26 -4.98 13.41
C ILE A 62 -5.42 -4.94 14.41
N LYS A 63 -6.18 -3.84 14.39
CA LYS A 63 -7.30 -3.61 15.32
C LYS A 63 -8.39 -4.68 15.15
N PRO A 64 -9.12 -5.06 16.23
CA PRO A 64 -10.19 -6.07 16.16
C PRO A 64 -11.27 -5.80 15.09
N LYS A 65 -11.58 -4.53 14.81
CA LYS A 65 -12.55 -4.16 13.76
C LYS A 65 -12.10 -4.63 12.36
N THR A 66 -10.81 -4.55 12.05
CA THR A 66 -10.25 -5.03 10.78
C THR A 66 -10.33 -6.55 10.68
N TRP A 67 -10.05 -7.28 11.77
CA TRP A 67 -10.23 -8.73 11.81
C TRP A 67 -11.70 -9.14 11.62
N ASN A 68 -12.63 -8.41 12.25
CA ASN A 68 -14.07 -8.67 12.09
C ASN A 68 -14.52 -8.42 10.65
N ALA A 69 -14.10 -7.32 10.03
CA ALA A 69 -14.38 -7.03 8.63
C ALA A 69 -13.83 -8.14 7.70
N LEU A 70 -12.57 -8.55 7.88
CA LEU A 70 -11.99 -9.65 7.13
C LEU A 70 -12.79 -10.94 7.31
N ASN A 71 -13.18 -11.28 8.54
CA ASN A 71 -13.93 -12.49 8.83
C ASN A 71 -15.32 -12.51 8.19
N GLN A 72 -16.01 -11.37 8.15
CA GLN A 72 -17.33 -11.21 7.53
C GLN A 72 -17.28 -11.16 5.99
N ALA A 73 -16.17 -10.68 5.42
CA ALA A 73 -16.01 -10.59 3.97
C ALA A 73 -15.91 -11.97 3.31
N GLU A 74 -16.53 -12.16 2.14
CA GLU A 74 -16.45 -13.42 1.39
C GLU A 74 -15.15 -13.56 0.59
N ASN A 75 -14.64 -12.43 0.12
CA ASN A 75 -13.43 -12.31 -0.69
C ASN A 75 -12.43 -11.39 0.00
N PHE A 76 -11.14 -11.70 -0.15
CA PHE A 76 -10.05 -10.83 0.28
C PHE A 76 -9.31 -10.34 -0.97
N VAL A 77 -9.23 -9.03 -1.15
CA VAL A 77 -8.55 -8.42 -2.29
C VAL A 77 -7.39 -7.59 -1.76
N MET A 78 -6.19 -7.85 -2.27
CA MET A 78 -4.94 -7.18 -1.93
C MET A 78 -4.48 -6.31 -3.11
N GLU A 79 -3.41 -5.54 -2.96
CA GLU A 79 -2.76 -4.89 -4.12
C GLU A 79 -2.28 -5.96 -5.11
N ILE A 80 -1.38 -6.84 -4.66
CA ILE A 80 -0.88 -7.98 -5.43
C ILE A 80 -1.50 -9.28 -4.94
N ASN A 81 -1.92 -10.14 -5.87
CA ASN A 81 -2.38 -11.49 -5.53
C ASN A 81 -1.19 -12.42 -5.25
N TYR A 82 -0.81 -12.55 -3.99
CA TYR A 82 0.27 -13.47 -3.56
C TYR A 82 -0.06 -14.97 -3.74
N THR A 83 -1.28 -15.32 -4.14
CA THR A 83 -1.68 -16.69 -4.46
C THR A 83 -1.62 -17.00 -5.96
N ASP A 84 -1.39 -15.98 -6.80
CA ASP A 84 -1.23 -16.14 -8.24
C ASP A 84 0.26 -16.33 -8.58
N GLN A 85 0.59 -17.48 -9.17
CA GLN A 85 1.96 -17.84 -9.54
C GLN A 85 2.57 -16.86 -10.56
N ASN A 86 1.76 -16.25 -11.43
CA ASN A 86 2.26 -15.28 -12.40
C ASN A 86 2.76 -14.01 -11.72
N GLU A 87 2.05 -13.54 -10.69
CA GLU A 87 2.48 -12.38 -9.91
C GLU A 87 3.77 -12.68 -9.13
N ILE A 88 3.89 -13.88 -8.56
CA ILE A 88 5.12 -14.30 -7.88
C ILE A 88 6.32 -14.33 -8.85
N VAL A 89 6.12 -14.82 -10.07
CA VAL A 89 7.16 -14.80 -11.11
C VAL A 89 7.50 -13.37 -11.53
N ALA A 90 6.52 -12.49 -11.68
CA ALA A 90 6.75 -11.08 -11.98
C ALA A 90 7.54 -10.37 -10.86
N MET A 91 7.24 -10.64 -9.58
CA MET A 91 8.01 -10.10 -8.44
C MET A 91 9.47 -10.55 -8.48
N GLN A 92 9.74 -11.80 -8.85
CA GLN A 92 11.11 -12.29 -8.98
C GLN A 92 11.84 -11.60 -10.14
N LYS A 93 11.15 -11.35 -11.26
CA LYS A 93 11.69 -10.61 -12.40
C LYS A 93 12.01 -9.15 -12.06
N MET A 94 11.19 -8.49 -11.22
CA MET A 94 11.48 -7.14 -10.72
C MET A 94 12.90 -7.02 -10.15
N MET A 95 13.39 -8.08 -9.50
CA MET A 95 14.68 -8.06 -8.82
C MET A 95 15.86 -8.27 -9.76
N ALA A 96 15.65 -8.72 -11.00
CA ALA A 96 16.71 -9.06 -11.94
C ALA A 96 16.73 -8.08 -13.11
N ALA A 97 17.89 -7.47 -13.38
CA ALA A 97 18.08 -6.55 -14.48
C ALA A 97 18.77 -7.21 -15.68
N ASP A 98 18.39 -6.77 -16.88
CA ASP A 98 19.06 -7.14 -18.13
C ASP A 98 20.45 -6.49 -18.26
N LYS A 99 20.63 -5.30 -17.67
CA LYS A 99 21.89 -4.53 -17.66
C LYS A 99 22.36 -4.33 -16.25
N LYS A 100 23.69 -4.33 -16.07
CA LYS A 100 24.26 -4.04 -14.76
C LYS A 100 24.03 -2.58 -14.37
N ILE A 101 23.98 -2.33 -13.07
CA ILE A 101 23.94 -0.95 -12.55
C ILE A 101 25.25 -0.24 -12.88
N SER A 102 26.37 -0.92 -12.72
CA SER A 102 27.71 -0.39 -13.01
C SER A 102 27.90 0.02 -14.48
N GLU A 103 27.23 -0.65 -15.42
CA GLU A 103 27.28 -0.33 -16.86
C GLU A 103 26.52 0.96 -17.21
N GLN A 104 25.71 1.48 -16.28
CA GLN A 104 24.90 2.68 -16.45
C GLN A 104 25.49 3.91 -15.75
N LEU A 105 26.67 3.76 -15.12
CA LEU A 105 27.32 4.78 -14.30
C LEU A 105 28.73 5.10 -14.81
N THR A 106 29.19 6.32 -14.57
CA THR A 106 30.63 6.60 -14.70
C THR A 106 31.42 5.92 -13.59
N PRO A 107 32.75 5.73 -13.73
CA PRO A 107 33.58 5.18 -12.65
C PRO A 107 33.45 5.93 -11.32
N GLU A 108 33.29 7.25 -11.37
CA GLU A 108 33.11 8.11 -10.20
C GLU A 108 31.73 7.88 -9.55
N GLU A 109 30.67 7.81 -10.35
CA GLU A 109 29.31 7.53 -9.87
C GLU A 109 29.21 6.13 -9.26
N ALA A 110 29.84 5.12 -9.87
CA ALA A 110 29.89 3.76 -9.34
C ALA A 110 30.61 3.71 -7.99
N LYS A 111 31.73 4.44 -7.85
CA LYS A 111 32.47 4.54 -6.58
C LYS A 111 31.67 5.28 -5.50
N GLU A 112 30.92 6.32 -5.88
CA GLU A 112 30.03 7.03 -4.96
C GLU A 112 28.90 6.11 -4.48
N LEU A 113 28.25 5.39 -5.40
CA LEU A 113 27.19 4.44 -5.07
C LEU A 113 27.70 3.34 -4.14
N ASP A 114 28.88 2.76 -4.39
CA ASP A 114 29.44 1.74 -3.52
C ASP A 114 29.65 2.24 -2.08
N LYS A 115 30.09 3.50 -1.92
CA LYS A 115 30.20 4.14 -0.61
C LYS A 115 28.85 4.31 0.08
N ILE A 116 27.81 4.69 -0.67
CA ILE A 116 26.45 4.84 -0.14
C ILE A 116 25.89 3.48 0.32
N LEU A 117 26.08 2.44 -0.50
CA LEU A 117 25.58 1.09 -0.21
C LEU A 117 26.21 0.46 1.05
N ALA A 118 27.42 0.87 1.40
CA ALA A 118 28.06 0.45 2.65
C ALA A 118 27.22 0.84 3.88
N ASP A 119 26.57 2.01 3.86
CA ASP A 119 25.66 2.41 4.94
C ASP A 119 24.47 1.45 5.03
N TYR A 120 24.00 0.91 3.90
CA TYR A 120 22.93 -0.09 3.83
C TYR A 120 23.40 -1.53 4.08
N GLY A 121 24.69 -1.73 4.41
CA GLY A 121 25.24 -3.05 4.69
C GLY A 121 25.46 -3.92 3.44
N THR A 122 25.55 -3.30 2.27
CA THR A 122 25.81 -3.99 0.99
C THR A 122 26.86 -3.23 0.16
N ASN A 123 27.08 -3.63 -1.08
CA ASN A 123 28.01 -3.00 -2.02
C ASN A 123 27.49 -3.17 -3.46
N LEU A 124 28.08 -2.43 -4.40
CA LEU A 124 27.65 -2.44 -5.80
C LEU A 124 27.75 -3.84 -6.40
N LYS A 125 28.82 -4.60 -6.09
CA LYS A 125 29.01 -5.96 -6.59
C LYS A 125 27.85 -6.90 -6.24
N ASN A 126 27.28 -6.78 -5.04
CA ASN A 126 26.19 -7.63 -4.58
C ASN A 126 24.85 -7.31 -5.25
N ILE A 127 24.64 -6.06 -5.68
CA ILE A 127 23.39 -5.60 -6.27
C ILE A 127 23.48 -5.33 -7.77
N ASP A 128 24.63 -5.55 -8.39
CA ASP A 128 24.93 -5.06 -9.75
C ASP A 128 23.96 -5.61 -10.80
N HIS A 129 23.41 -6.80 -10.55
CA HIS A 129 22.43 -7.48 -11.41
C HIS A 129 20.97 -7.17 -11.05
N GLN A 130 20.73 -6.23 -10.15
CA GLN A 130 19.40 -5.82 -9.75
C GLN A 130 18.91 -4.63 -10.58
N THR A 131 17.59 -4.49 -10.68
CA THR A 131 17.00 -3.30 -11.30
C THR A 131 17.24 -2.08 -10.41
N PRO A 132 17.38 -0.87 -10.98
CA PRO A 132 17.43 0.36 -10.19
C PRO A 132 16.26 0.48 -9.20
N GLN A 133 15.09 -0.03 -9.58
CA GLN A 133 13.88 0.02 -8.76
C GLN A 133 14.00 -0.89 -7.52
N ALA A 134 14.70 -2.02 -7.61
CA ALA A 134 14.94 -2.89 -6.46
C ALA A 134 15.73 -2.20 -5.33
N LEU A 135 16.51 -1.16 -5.65
CA LEU A 135 17.28 -0.40 -4.65
C LEU A 135 16.38 0.43 -3.74
N TYR A 136 15.15 0.76 -4.15
CA TYR A 136 14.18 1.43 -3.26
C TYR A 136 13.91 0.63 -1.99
N ALA A 137 13.93 -0.71 -2.08
CA ALA A 137 13.72 -1.56 -0.92
C ALA A 137 14.82 -1.38 0.15
N LEU A 138 16.03 -0.93 -0.23
CA LEU A 138 17.10 -0.64 0.72
C LEU A 138 16.77 0.54 1.62
N ILE A 139 16.00 1.52 1.13
CA ILE A 139 15.56 2.68 1.93
C ILE A 139 14.81 2.22 3.18
N ALA A 140 13.97 1.20 3.04
CA ALA A 140 13.19 0.64 4.16
C ALA A 140 14.11 0.11 5.28
N THR A 141 15.30 -0.40 4.99
CA THR A 141 16.21 -0.91 6.04
C THR A 141 16.76 0.18 6.96
N LYS A 142 16.71 1.45 6.52
CA LYS A 142 17.06 2.63 7.32
C LYS A 142 15.86 3.30 7.98
N ALA A 143 14.69 3.15 7.36
CA ALA A 143 13.44 3.65 7.90
C ALA A 143 12.84 2.73 8.99
N ILE A 144 13.32 1.50 9.17
CA ILE A 144 12.72 0.55 10.12
C ILE A 144 13.72 0.26 11.26
N PRO A 145 13.52 0.84 12.47
CA PRO A 145 14.50 0.81 13.55
C PRO A 145 14.42 -0.47 14.40
N CYS A 146 14.32 -1.64 13.77
CA CYS A 146 14.33 -2.94 14.46
C CYS A 146 15.01 -4.03 13.63
N PRO A 147 15.46 -5.11 14.29
CA PRO A 147 16.04 -6.26 13.61
C PRO A 147 15.09 -6.93 12.60
N PRO A 148 15.59 -7.58 11.53
CA PRO A 148 14.75 -8.24 10.53
C PRO A 148 13.76 -9.28 11.07
N ASN A 149 14.09 -9.96 12.17
CA ASN A 149 13.20 -10.93 12.81
C ASN A 149 12.02 -10.30 13.57
N GLU A 150 12.04 -8.98 13.76
CA GLU A 150 10.97 -8.20 14.40
C GLU A 150 10.10 -7.43 13.40
N VAL A 151 10.42 -7.51 12.11
CA VAL A 151 9.63 -6.89 11.06
C VAL A 151 8.28 -7.60 10.89
N LYS A 152 7.21 -6.81 10.77
CA LYS A 152 5.83 -7.26 10.50
C LYS A 152 5.26 -6.54 9.29
N MET A 153 4.37 -7.23 8.58
CA MET A 153 3.68 -6.73 7.38
C MET A 153 2.18 -7.01 7.50
N TYR A 154 1.32 -6.01 7.27
CA TYR A 154 -0.13 -6.17 7.38
C TYR A 154 -0.66 -7.18 6.37
N GLU A 155 -0.19 -7.08 5.13
CA GLU A 155 -0.60 -7.85 3.97
C GLU A 155 -0.46 -9.36 4.25
N ILE A 156 0.68 -9.75 4.83
CA ILE A 156 0.99 -11.16 5.11
C ILE A 156 0.14 -11.71 6.26
N GLU A 157 -0.08 -10.94 7.34
CA GLU A 157 -0.89 -11.40 8.47
C GLU A 157 -2.39 -11.51 8.12
N LEU A 158 -2.90 -10.56 7.32
CA LEU A 158 -4.26 -10.62 6.78
C LEU A 158 -4.41 -11.79 5.80
N LEU A 159 -3.44 -11.99 4.89
CA LEU A 159 -3.44 -13.10 3.93
C LEU A 159 -3.44 -14.46 4.61
N LYS A 160 -2.57 -14.68 5.60
CA LYS A 160 -2.53 -15.94 6.38
C LYS A 160 -3.90 -16.26 6.96
N THR A 161 -4.59 -15.26 7.50
CA THR A 161 -5.93 -15.42 8.08
C THR A 161 -6.98 -15.67 7.01
N ALA A 162 -6.93 -14.97 5.88
CA ALA A 162 -7.82 -15.20 4.75
C ALA A 162 -7.70 -16.63 4.21
N LEU A 163 -6.48 -17.13 4.03
CA LEU A 163 -6.19 -18.50 3.59
C LEU A 163 -6.66 -19.54 4.60
N LYS A 164 -6.39 -19.33 5.90
CA LYS A 164 -6.90 -20.20 6.98
C LYS A 164 -8.41 -20.31 6.96
N ASN A 165 -9.09 -19.21 6.65
CA ASN A 165 -10.54 -19.12 6.54
C ASN A 165 -11.08 -19.50 5.14
N LYS A 166 -10.21 -20.02 4.24
CA LYS A 166 -10.55 -20.46 2.88
C LYS A 166 -11.28 -19.41 2.04
N LYS A 167 -10.95 -18.13 2.25
CA LYS A 167 -11.49 -17.02 1.45
C LYS A 167 -10.84 -17.03 0.06
N SER A 168 -11.58 -16.58 -0.94
CA SER A 168 -10.98 -16.29 -2.25
C SER A 168 -10.03 -15.09 -2.11
N VAL A 169 -8.82 -15.20 -2.66
CA VAL A 169 -7.81 -14.14 -2.66
C VAL A 169 -7.62 -13.62 -4.07
N ASN A 170 -7.69 -12.30 -4.23
CA ASN A 170 -7.49 -11.61 -5.51
C ASN A 170 -6.56 -10.40 -5.36
N GLY A 171 -6.11 -9.85 -6.48
CA GLY A 171 -5.28 -8.64 -6.54
C GLY A 171 -6.00 -7.52 -7.29
N LEU A 172 -5.78 -6.27 -6.88
CA LEU A 172 -6.23 -5.07 -7.59
C LEU A 172 -5.28 -4.69 -8.73
N GLU A 173 -4.01 -5.04 -8.59
CA GLU A 173 -2.92 -4.60 -9.45
C GLU A 173 -2.09 -5.78 -9.97
N LYS A 174 -1.29 -5.49 -10.99
CA LYS A 174 -0.27 -6.39 -11.52
C LYS A 174 1.10 -5.92 -11.09
N VAL A 175 1.96 -6.87 -10.76
CA VAL A 175 3.34 -6.56 -10.37
C VAL A 175 4.07 -5.85 -11.52
N ASP A 176 3.85 -6.29 -12.76
CA ASP A 176 4.46 -5.65 -13.94
C ASP A 176 4.06 -4.16 -14.07
N ASP A 177 2.81 -3.81 -13.71
CA ASP A 177 2.34 -2.42 -13.74
C ASP A 177 2.99 -1.57 -12.64
N GLN A 178 3.21 -2.13 -11.45
CA GLN A 178 3.95 -1.46 -10.39
C GLN A 178 5.42 -1.22 -10.79
N ILE A 179 6.09 -2.24 -11.34
CA ILE A 179 7.48 -2.13 -11.81
C ILE A 179 7.60 -1.06 -12.88
N TYR A 180 6.71 -1.09 -13.88
CA TYR A 180 6.69 -0.11 -14.94
C TYR A 180 6.52 1.31 -14.39
N SER A 181 5.52 1.51 -13.52
CA SER A 181 5.22 2.82 -12.95
C SER A 181 6.36 3.38 -12.10
N ILE A 182 6.96 2.56 -11.23
CA ILE A 182 8.13 2.95 -10.43
C ILE A 182 9.31 3.27 -11.36
N GLY A 183 9.53 2.45 -12.39
CA GLY A 183 10.63 2.65 -13.32
C GLY A 183 10.50 3.86 -14.23
N GLN A 184 9.28 4.31 -14.53
CA GLN A 184 9.03 5.59 -15.21
C GLN A 184 9.15 6.78 -14.25
N SER A 185 8.86 6.58 -12.97
CA SER A 185 8.88 7.66 -11.97
C SER A 185 10.29 8.02 -11.52
N TYR A 186 11.22 7.05 -11.57
CA TYR A 186 12.56 7.22 -11.04
C TYR A 186 13.63 6.56 -11.92
N ASN A 187 14.54 7.38 -12.42
CA ASN A 187 15.76 6.91 -13.06
C ASN A 187 16.84 6.55 -12.02
N LEU A 188 17.90 5.87 -12.45
CA LEU A 188 18.98 5.42 -11.56
C LEU A 188 19.62 6.57 -10.74
N LYS A 189 19.75 7.78 -11.30
CA LYS A 189 20.33 8.92 -10.55
C LYS A 189 19.39 9.44 -9.47
N GLU A 190 18.09 9.39 -9.71
CA GLU A 190 17.07 9.72 -8.71
C GLU A 190 17.05 8.69 -7.59
N VAL A 191 17.14 7.40 -7.92
CA VAL A 191 17.31 6.30 -6.94
C VAL A 191 18.54 6.54 -6.06
N ILE A 192 19.70 6.82 -6.67
CA ILE A 192 20.94 7.11 -5.95
C ILE A 192 20.76 8.34 -5.04
N SER A 193 20.07 9.38 -5.52
CA SER A 193 19.76 10.56 -4.72
C SER A 193 18.89 10.24 -3.51
N GLN A 194 17.91 9.34 -3.64
CA GLN A 194 17.11 8.89 -2.50
C GLN A 194 17.96 8.09 -1.50
N LEU A 195 18.85 7.21 -1.96
CA LEU A 195 19.75 6.47 -1.07
C LEU A 195 20.71 7.36 -0.27
N LYS A 196 21.05 8.56 -0.79
CA LYS A 196 21.84 9.56 -0.03
C LYS A 196 21.10 10.12 1.17
N LEU A 197 19.76 10.05 1.19
CA LEU A 197 18.90 10.57 2.26
C LEU A 197 18.70 9.59 3.43
N SER A 198 19.61 8.61 3.59
CA SER A 198 19.51 7.54 4.59
C SER A 198 19.28 8.08 6.01
N LYS A 199 19.97 9.15 6.39
CA LYS A 199 19.87 9.80 7.70
C LYS A 199 18.51 10.48 7.90
N GLU A 200 18.01 11.14 6.86
CA GLU A 200 16.72 11.81 6.86
C GLU A 200 15.59 10.81 7.06
N TYR A 201 15.65 9.64 6.42
CA TYR A 201 14.67 8.57 6.64
C TYR A 201 14.72 8.01 8.06
N THR A 202 15.92 7.82 8.63
CA THR A 202 16.04 7.38 10.03
C THR A 202 15.44 8.42 10.99
N ILE A 203 15.71 9.72 10.77
CA ILE A 203 15.12 10.80 11.58
C ILE A 203 13.60 10.87 11.41
N ALA A 204 13.10 10.73 10.18
CA ALA A 204 11.68 10.77 9.89
C ALA A 204 10.95 9.62 10.58
N SER A 205 11.48 8.40 10.47
CA SER A 205 10.91 7.21 11.10
C SER A 205 10.83 7.33 12.63
N GLN A 206 11.89 7.85 13.27
CA GLN A 206 11.89 8.08 14.73
C GLN A 206 10.80 9.06 15.20
N LYS A 207 10.26 9.91 14.32
CA LYS A 207 9.14 10.80 14.64
C LYS A 207 7.76 10.16 14.43
N MET A 208 7.71 9.03 13.74
CA MET A 208 6.47 8.31 13.43
C MET A 208 6.13 7.24 14.47
N THR A 209 7.11 6.81 15.27
CA THR A 209 6.98 5.88 16.41
C THR A 209 6.93 6.62 17.73
#